data_AF-A0A7S3KNH3-F1
#
_entry.id   AF-A0A7S3KNH3-F1
#
_cell.length_a   1.000
_cell.length_b   1.000
_cell.length_c   1.000
_cell.angle_alpha   90.00
_cell.angle_beta   90.00
_cell.angle_gamma   90.00
#
_symmetry.space_group_name_H-M   'P 1'
#
loop_
_entity.id
_entity.type
_entity.pdbx_description
1 polymer ?
#
loop_
_entity_poly.entity_id
_entity_poly.type
_entity_poly.pdbx_seq_one_letter_code
_entity_poly.pdbx_strand_id
1 'polypeptide(L)'
;DKVYLFTGTSDNTVHKSVGLKAEEFYKEVGADIMSSFDFEAGHTMPTEDFGVDCLKSETPFIGSCNLNGALVSLQHLHPHKIFKNSKKHSTSNIFAIDQNTEGTVMGSKAYAYIPSSCQDSAARCSLHVVFHGCQQTIENIGMKY
;
A
#
# COMPACT_ATOMS: atom_id res chain seq x y z
N ASP A 1 -11.91 -9.85 11.46
CA ASP A 1 -11.51 -9.20 10.19
C ASP A 1 -10.26 -9.83 9.60
N LYS A 2 -9.97 -9.53 8.34
CA LYS A 2 -8.78 -10.03 7.64
C LYS A 2 -7.63 -9.04 7.74
N VAL A 3 -6.43 -9.54 7.98
CA VAL A 3 -5.21 -8.73 8.12
C VAL A 3 -4.11 -9.33 7.26
N TYR A 4 -3.46 -8.49 6.45
CA TYR A 4 -2.26 -8.85 5.71
C TYR A 4 -1.05 -8.16 6.33
N LEU A 5 0.02 -8.91 6.58
CA LEU A 5 1.28 -8.42 7.12
C LEU A 5 2.43 -8.77 6.18
N PHE A 6 3.31 -7.81 5.92
CA PHE A 6 4.50 -8.00 5.10
C PHE A 6 5.72 -7.40 5.81
N THR A 7 6.84 -8.10 5.78
CA THR A 7 8.15 -7.56 6.16
C THR A 7 9.23 -8.24 5.33
N GLY A 8 10.10 -7.44 4.73
CA GLY A 8 11.25 -7.95 3.98
C GLY A 8 12.36 -8.45 4.90
N THR A 9 13.08 -9.50 4.50
CA THR A 9 14.19 -10.06 5.29
C THR A 9 15.41 -9.14 5.36
N SER A 10 15.53 -8.19 4.45
CA SER A 10 16.62 -7.18 4.40
C SER A 10 16.17 -5.81 4.91
N ASP A 11 14.97 -5.70 5.48
CA ASP A 11 14.50 -4.47 6.14
C ASP A 11 15.24 -4.26 7.47
N ASN A 12 16.15 -3.28 7.46
CA ASN A 12 16.90 -2.82 8.63
C ASN A 12 16.37 -1.48 9.21
N THR A 13 15.18 -1.05 8.80
CA THR A 13 14.54 0.18 9.28
C THR A 13 13.51 -0.13 10.35
N VAL A 14 12.58 -1.06 10.09
CA VAL A 14 11.55 -1.48 11.06
C VAL A 14 11.86 -2.84 11.68
N HIS A 15 12.58 -3.71 10.97
CA HIS A 15 12.92 -5.09 11.34
C HIS A 15 11.74 -6.07 11.46
N LYS A 16 12.02 -7.33 11.10
CA LYS A 16 11.09 -8.48 11.20
C LYS A 16 10.48 -8.70 12.59
N SER A 17 11.21 -8.37 13.66
CA SER A 17 10.72 -8.52 15.03
C SER A 17 9.46 -7.69 15.31
N VAL A 18 9.33 -6.51 14.69
CA VAL A 18 8.12 -5.67 14.82
C VAL A 18 6.94 -6.30 14.09
N GLY A 19 7.15 -6.83 12.89
CA GLY A 19 6.13 -7.58 12.14
C GLY A 19 5.62 -8.81 12.89
N LEU A 20 6.52 -9.54 13.56
CA LEU A 20 6.14 -10.67 14.41
C LEU A 20 5.28 -10.23 15.60
N LYS A 21 5.61 -9.11 16.26
CA LYS A 21 4.77 -8.55 17.34
C LYS A 21 3.41 -8.06 16.86
N ALA A 22 3.33 -7.47 15.67
CA ALA A 22 2.05 -7.13 15.07
C ALA A 22 1.20 -8.39 14.80
N GLU A 23 1.82 -9.46 14.31
CA GLU A 23 1.12 -10.74 14.09
C GLU A 23 0.59 -11.33 15.40
N GLU A 24 1.40 -11.35 16.47
CA GLU A 24 0.98 -11.77 17.81
C GLU A 24 -0.27 -10.99 18.27
N PHE A 25 -0.22 -9.66 18.18
CA PHE A 25 -1.36 -8.80 18.55
C PHE A 25 -2.63 -9.14 17.76
N TYR A 26 -2.53 -9.27 16.43
CA TYR A 26 -3.71 -9.57 15.61
C TYR A 26 -4.27 -10.97 15.88
N LYS A 27 -3.42 -11.93 16.28
CA LYS A 27 -3.87 -13.27 16.71
C LYS A 27 -4.70 -13.19 17.99
N GLU A 28 -4.26 -12.39 18.96
CA GLU A 28 -4.97 -12.22 20.24
C GLU A 28 -6.37 -11.65 20.08
N VAL A 29 -6.59 -10.76 19.11
CA VAL A 29 -7.91 -10.19 18.81
C VAL A 29 -8.74 -11.02 17.82
N GLY A 30 -8.27 -12.22 17.45
CA GLY A 30 -9.03 -13.17 16.61
C GLY A 30 -9.11 -12.79 15.12
N ALA A 31 -8.10 -12.10 14.59
CA ALA A 31 -8.05 -11.78 13.16
C ALA A 31 -7.70 -13.00 12.29
N ASP A 32 -8.15 -12.98 11.03
CA ASP A 32 -7.73 -13.92 9.99
C ASP A 32 -6.51 -13.34 9.25
N ILE A 33 -5.34 -13.92 9.51
CA ILE A 33 -4.05 -13.30 9.18
C ILE A 33 -3.37 -14.04 8.03
N MET A 34 -2.86 -13.28 7.08
CA MET A 34 -1.88 -13.73 6.09
C MET A 34 -0.61 -12.92 6.26
N SER A 35 0.50 -13.58 6.57
CA SER A 35 1.81 -12.95 6.77
C SER A 35 2.83 -13.40 5.74
N SER A 36 3.70 -12.49 5.32
CA SER A 36 4.89 -12.80 4.50
C SER A 36 6.11 -12.13 5.12
N PHE A 37 6.95 -12.94 5.78
CA PHE A 37 8.12 -12.45 6.53
C PHE A 37 9.45 -13.06 6.07
N ASP A 38 9.43 -13.91 5.03
CA ASP A 38 10.60 -14.60 4.49
C ASP A 38 10.97 -14.12 3.07
N PHE A 39 10.29 -13.06 2.60
CA PHE A 39 10.53 -12.49 1.29
C PHE A 39 11.77 -11.58 1.30
N GLU A 40 12.69 -11.74 0.35
CA GLU A 40 13.88 -10.90 0.24
C GLU A 40 13.53 -9.51 -0.30
N ALA A 41 13.35 -8.56 0.61
CA ALA A 41 13.13 -7.15 0.33
C ALA A 41 13.75 -6.30 1.44
N GLY A 42 14.13 -5.07 1.11
CA GLY A 42 14.47 -4.01 2.05
C GLY A 42 13.22 -3.35 2.63
N HIS A 43 13.39 -2.16 3.23
CA HIS A 43 12.29 -1.31 3.68
C HIS A 43 11.65 -0.61 2.49
N THR A 44 10.69 -1.26 1.84
CA THR A 44 10.07 -0.76 0.61
C THR A 44 8.67 -1.33 0.42
N MET A 45 7.81 -0.61 -0.29
CA MET A 45 6.55 -1.17 -0.80
C MET A 45 6.86 -2.06 -2.01
N PRO A 46 6.64 -3.39 -1.92
CA PRO A 46 6.98 -4.29 -3.02
C PRO A 46 5.99 -4.14 -4.18
N THR A 47 6.55 -3.95 -5.38
CA THR A 47 5.81 -3.99 -6.65
C THR A 47 6.36 -5.10 -7.56
N GLU A 48 5.65 -5.39 -8.63
CA GLU A 48 6.05 -6.42 -9.60
C GLU A 48 7.33 -6.00 -10.35
N ASP A 49 7.34 -4.84 -10.98
CA ASP A 49 8.40 -4.43 -11.91
C ASP A 49 8.69 -2.91 -11.90
N PHE A 50 8.43 -2.21 -10.79
CA PHE A 50 8.58 -0.76 -10.70
C PHE A 50 9.23 -0.27 -9.41
N GLY A 51 10.03 0.80 -9.50
CA GLY A 51 10.71 1.41 -8.36
C GLY A 51 12.21 1.11 -8.31
N VAL A 52 12.81 1.26 -7.13
CA VAL A 52 14.24 0.98 -6.91
C VAL A 52 14.49 -0.52 -6.74
N ASP A 53 15.75 -0.91 -6.59
CA ASP A 53 16.14 -2.28 -6.25
C ASP A 53 15.38 -2.76 -4.99
N CYS A 54 14.76 -3.94 -5.06
CA CYS A 54 13.94 -4.48 -4.00
C CYS A 54 14.70 -4.63 -2.66
N LEU A 55 16.00 -4.89 -2.71
CA LEU A 55 16.82 -5.10 -1.52
C LEU A 55 17.29 -3.78 -0.88
N LYS A 56 17.04 -2.64 -1.54
CA LYS A 56 17.44 -1.33 -1.05
C LYS A 56 16.33 -0.64 -0.26
N SER A 57 16.74 0.05 0.79
CA SER A 57 15.88 0.88 1.65
C SER A 57 16.16 2.35 1.37
N GLU A 58 15.74 2.84 0.20
CA GLU A 58 16.04 4.20 -0.27
C GLU A 58 14.82 4.83 -0.94
N THR A 59 14.79 6.17 -1.01
CA THR A 59 13.76 6.93 -1.74
C THR A 59 13.61 6.39 -3.16
N PRO A 60 12.38 6.07 -3.61
CA PRO A 60 11.08 6.47 -3.07
C PRO A 60 10.45 5.45 -2.11
N PHE A 61 11.19 4.46 -1.61
CA PHE A 61 10.68 3.35 -0.79
C PHE A 61 9.56 2.55 -1.49
N ILE A 62 9.69 2.43 -2.81
CA ILE A 62 8.87 1.59 -3.70
C ILE A 62 9.85 0.74 -4.49
N GLY A 63 9.72 -0.59 -4.43
CA GLY A 63 10.73 -1.53 -4.90
C GLY A 63 10.23 -2.45 -5.99
N SER A 64 11.07 -2.70 -7.00
CA SER A 64 10.82 -3.66 -8.07
C SER A 64 11.18 -5.07 -7.58
N CYS A 65 10.21 -5.75 -6.98
CA CYS A 65 10.41 -6.96 -6.18
C CYS A 65 9.96 -8.25 -6.85
N ASN A 66 9.40 -8.23 -8.07
CA ASN A 66 8.65 -9.37 -8.63
C ASN A 66 7.48 -9.83 -7.72
N LEU A 67 6.98 -8.93 -6.87
CA LEU A 67 5.86 -9.18 -5.96
C LEU A 67 4.89 -8.00 -6.05
N ASN A 68 3.68 -8.24 -6.55
CA ASN A 68 2.62 -7.24 -6.49
C ASN A 68 1.98 -7.21 -5.10
N GLY A 69 2.62 -6.55 -4.13
CA GLY A 69 2.17 -6.51 -2.73
C GLY A 69 0.79 -5.89 -2.56
N ALA A 70 0.44 -4.89 -3.38
CA ALA A 70 -0.89 -4.29 -3.39
C ALA A 70 -1.96 -5.30 -3.81
N LEU A 71 -1.73 -6.08 -4.87
CA LEU A 71 -2.68 -7.10 -5.32
C LEU A 71 -2.83 -8.23 -4.29
N VAL A 72 -1.72 -8.73 -3.75
CA VAL A 72 -1.71 -9.81 -2.76
C VAL A 72 -2.48 -9.40 -1.49
N SER A 73 -2.23 -8.19 -0.98
CA SER A 73 -2.94 -7.67 0.20
C SER A 73 -4.44 -7.52 -0.07
N LEU A 74 -4.83 -6.91 -1.20
CA LEU A 74 -6.24 -6.73 -1.56
C LEU A 74 -7.00 -8.05 -1.76
N GLN A 75 -6.34 -9.05 -2.35
CA GLN A 75 -6.91 -10.39 -2.50
C GLN A 75 -7.21 -11.05 -1.16
N HIS A 76 -6.32 -10.91 -0.17
CA HIS A 76 -6.60 -11.42 1.18
C HIS A 76 -7.72 -10.64 1.84
N LEU A 77 -7.68 -9.30 1.81
CA LEU A 77 -8.72 -8.47 2.43
C LEU A 77 -10.12 -8.70 1.82
N HIS A 78 -10.19 -9.09 0.55
CA HIS A 78 -11.44 -9.29 -0.18
C HIS A 78 -11.42 -10.58 -1.02
N PRO A 79 -11.46 -11.77 -0.40
CA PRO A 79 -11.26 -13.05 -1.12
C PRO A 79 -12.37 -13.39 -2.10
N HIS A 80 -13.55 -12.77 -1.97
CA HIS A 80 -14.68 -12.96 -2.87
C HIS A 80 -14.65 -12.03 -4.09
N LYS A 81 -13.65 -11.15 -4.19
CA LYS A 81 -13.50 -10.22 -5.32
C LYS A 81 -12.43 -10.70 -6.28
N ILE A 82 -12.71 -10.51 -7.56
CA ILE A 82 -11.74 -10.75 -8.63
C ILE A 82 -11.02 -9.45 -8.91
N PHE A 83 -9.74 -9.39 -8.53
CA PHE A 83 -8.86 -8.28 -8.90
C PHE A 83 -8.14 -8.62 -10.20
N LYS A 84 -8.20 -7.72 -11.18
CA LYS A 84 -7.42 -7.84 -12.41
C LYS A 84 -6.05 -7.21 -12.19
N ASN A 85 -4.97 -7.93 -12.51
CA ASN A 85 -3.64 -7.33 -12.59
C ASN A 85 -3.55 -6.49 -13.88
N SER A 86 -4.06 -5.26 -13.83
CA SER A 86 -4.05 -4.32 -14.95
C SER A 86 -2.92 -3.30 -14.77
N LYS A 87 -1.98 -3.27 -15.71
CA LYS A 87 -0.98 -2.18 -15.78
C LYS A 87 -1.55 -0.88 -16.36
N LYS A 88 -2.77 -0.92 -16.90
CA LYS A 88 -3.46 0.26 -17.43
C LYS A 88 -4.02 1.09 -16.28
N HIS A 89 -3.48 2.28 -16.10
CA HIS A 89 -3.99 3.33 -15.23
C HIS A 89 -4.17 4.61 -16.06
N SER A 90 -5.09 5.48 -15.63
CA SER A 90 -5.25 6.81 -16.23
C SER A 90 -5.03 7.86 -15.17
N THR A 91 -4.12 8.80 -15.42
CA THR A 91 -3.91 9.96 -14.55
C THR A 91 -5.15 10.86 -14.50
N SER A 92 -6.01 10.83 -15.54
CA SER A 92 -7.31 11.53 -15.53
C SER A 92 -8.29 11.00 -14.47
N ASN A 93 -8.03 9.82 -13.93
CA ASN A 93 -8.85 9.22 -12.87
C ASN A 93 -8.28 9.51 -11.48
N ILE A 94 -7.24 10.33 -11.37
CA ILE A 94 -6.69 10.80 -10.09
C ILE A 94 -7.32 12.15 -9.78
N PHE A 95 -8.03 12.23 -8.65
CA PHE A 95 -8.71 13.43 -8.19
C PHE A 95 -8.04 13.94 -6.93
N ALA A 96 -7.71 15.23 -6.90
CA ALA A 96 -7.24 15.90 -5.69
C ALA A 96 -8.43 16.23 -4.78
N ILE A 97 -8.24 16.02 -3.49
CA ILE A 97 -9.22 16.28 -2.43
C ILE A 97 -8.60 17.27 -1.46
N ASP A 98 -9.27 18.38 -1.20
CA ASP A 98 -8.87 19.32 -0.17
C ASP A 98 -9.05 18.69 1.22
N GLN A 99 -7.96 18.67 1.98
CA GLN A 99 -7.98 18.19 3.36
C GLN A 99 -8.11 19.38 4.31
N ASN A 100 -9.05 19.31 5.25
CA ASN A 100 -9.00 20.21 6.41
C ASN A 100 -7.90 19.69 7.35
N THR A 101 -6.81 20.44 7.45
CA THR A 101 -5.62 20.05 8.21
C THR A 101 -5.39 20.90 9.45
N GLU A 102 -6.39 21.69 9.88
CA GLU A 102 -6.27 22.49 11.09
C GLU A 102 -5.92 21.61 12.30
N GLY A 103 -4.75 21.88 12.91
CA GLY A 103 -4.25 21.13 14.06
C GLY A 103 -3.64 19.76 13.74
N THR A 104 -3.40 19.42 12.47
CA THR A 104 -2.79 18.14 12.07
C THR A 104 -1.42 18.32 11.39
N VAL A 105 -0.69 17.21 11.22
CA VAL A 105 0.56 17.15 10.44
C VAL A 105 0.33 16.64 9.01
N MET A 106 -0.93 16.65 8.53
CA MET A 106 -1.28 16.14 7.20
C MET A 106 -1.02 17.18 6.12
N GLY A 107 -0.73 16.72 4.90
CA GLY A 107 -0.69 17.58 3.72
C GLY A 107 -2.07 18.18 3.41
N SER A 108 -2.10 19.35 2.77
CA SER A 108 -3.36 20.04 2.43
C SER A 108 -4.19 19.34 1.34
N LYS A 109 -3.59 18.36 0.64
CA LYS A 109 -4.20 17.60 -0.44
C LYS A 109 -4.06 16.10 -0.22
N ALA A 110 -5.18 15.39 -0.37
CA ALA A 110 -5.22 13.95 -0.58
C ALA A 110 -5.53 13.65 -2.04
N TYR A 111 -5.32 12.42 -2.46
CA TYR A 111 -5.58 11.98 -3.83
C TYR A 111 -6.38 10.68 -3.81
N ALA A 112 -7.36 10.60 -4.69
CA ALA A 112 -8.16 9.41 -4.89
C ALA A 112 -8.08 8.98 -6.36
N TYR A 113 -7.70 7.72 -6.58
CA TYR A 113 -7.92 7.08 -7.87
C TYR A 113 -9.34 6.55 -7.93
N ILE A 114 -10.18 7.12 -8.80
CA ILE A 114 -11.57 6.70 -9.00
C ILE A 114 -11.69 6.08 -10.40
N PRO A 115 -11.77 4.73 -10.52
CA PRO A 115 -11.95 4.07 -11.81
C PRO A 115 -13.16 4.64 -12.55
N SER A 116 -13.12 4.71 -13.89
CA SER A 116 -14.23 5.28 -14.68
C SER A 116 -15.57 4.61 -14.40
N SER A 117 -15.58 3.31 -14.09
CA SER A 117 -16.79 2.56 -13.68
C SER A 117 -17.38 2.97 -12.33
N CYS A 118 -16.61 3.70 -11.52
CA CYS A 118 -16.99 4.18 -10.19
C CYS A 118 -17.30 5.69 -10.16
N GLN A 119 -17.21 6.39 -11.29
CA GLN A 119 -17.48 7.83 -11.37
C GLN A 119 -18.98 8.13 -11.56
N ASP A 120 -19.79 7.14 -11.93
CA ASP A 120 -21.25 7.27 -11.96
C ASP A 120 -21.81 7.26 -10.53
N SER A 121 -22.69 8.22 -10.22
CA SER A 121 -23.36 8.33 -8.91
C SER A 121 -24.19 7.10 -8.51
N ALA A 122 -24.67 6.32 -9.47
CA ALA A 122 -25.40 5.07 -9.23
C ALA A 122 -24.47 3.87 -9.02
N ALA A 123 -23.18 4.00 -9.32
CA ALA A 123 -22.23 2.91 -9.15
C ALA A 123 -21.99 2.60 -7.68
N ARG A 124 -21.92 1.31 -7.35
CA ARG A 124 -21.52 0.84 -6.02
C ARG A 124 -20.11 0.28 -6.08
N CYS A 125 -19.16 1.05 -5.57
CA CYS A 125 -17.77 0.66 -5.49
C CYS A 125 -17.32 0.51 -4.03
N SER A 126 -16.23 -0.21 -3.82
CA SER A 126 -15.58 -0.27 -2.50
C SER A 126 -14.44 0.71 -2.42
N LEU A 127 -14.19 1.17 -1.21
CA LEU A 127 -13.10 2.07 -0.89
C LEU A 127 -11.96 1.28 -0.23
N HIS A 128 -10.73 1.54 -0.67
CA HIS A 128 -9.51 1.14 0.01
C HIS A 128 -8.69 2.41 0.25
N VAL A 129 -8.25 2.61 1.48
CA VAL A 129 -7.42 3.77 1.87
C VAL A 129 -5.98 3.30 1.98
N VAL A 130 -5.09 3.97 1.26
CA VAL A 130 -3.65 3.69 1.28
C VAL A 130 -2.96 4.88 1.93
N PHE A 131 -2.16 4.61 2.95
CA PHE A 131 -1.30 5.60 3.58
C PHE A 131 0.14 5.37 3.10
N HIS A 132 0.79 6.43 2.64
CA HIS A 132 2.21 6.39 2.31
C HIS A 132 3.06 6.28 3.57
N GLY A 133 4.30 5.81 3.44
CA GLY A 133 5.27 5.77 4.53
C GLY A 133 6.00 7.11 4.74
N CYS A 134 6.96 7.12 5.67
CA CYS A 134 7.85 8.25 5.86
C CYS A 134 8.61 8.58 4.56
N GLN A 135 8.84 9.86 4.29
CA GLN A 135 9.54 10.34 3.08
C GLN A 135 8.85 9.98 1.73
N GLN A 136 7.59 9.55 1.76
CA GLN A 136 6.78 9.25 0.57
C GLN A 136 5.64 10.25 0.36
N THR A 137 5.74 11.44 0.97
CA THR A 137 4.82 12.54 0.67
C THR A 137 5.01 13.03 -0.76
N ILE A 138 4.05 13.78 -1.29
CA ILE A 138 4.14 14.38 -2.62
C ILE A 138 5.30 15.39 -2.68
N GLU A 139 5.55 16.09 -1.59
CA GLU A 139 6.69 16.99 -1.46
C GLU A 139 8.04 16.25 -1.56
N ASN A 140 8.09 14.97 -1.17
CA ASN A 140 9.31 14.18 -1.23
C ASN A 140 9.52 13.45 -2.56
N ILE A 141 8.48 12.83 -3.13
CA ILE A 141 8.61 11.95 -4.31
C ILE A 141 7.78 12.37 -5.53
N GLY A 142 6.98 13.43 -5.40
CA GLY A 142 6.10 13.94 -6.46
C GLY A 142 4.93 13.00 -6.78
N MET A 143 4.31 13.23 -7.94
CA MET A 143 3.11 12.49 -8.41
C MET A 143 3.45 11.39 -9.43
N LYS A 144 4.72 11.00 -9.52
CA LYS A 144 5.20 10.03 -10.52
C LYS A 144 4.89 8.57 -10.15
N TYR A 145 4.76 8.31 -8.85
CA TYR A 145 4.72 6.97 -8.25
C TYR A 145 3.31 6.57 -7.85
#